data_AF-A0A351CL17-F1
#
_entry.id   AF-A0A351CL17-F1
#
_cell.length_a   1.000
_cell.length_b   1.000
_cell.length_c   1.000
_cell.angle_alpha   90.00
_cell.angle_beta   90.00
_cell.angle_gamma   90.00
#
_symmetry.space_group_name_H-M   'P 1'
#
loop_
_entity.id
_entity.type
_entity.pdbx_description
1 polymer ?
#
loop_
_entity_poly.entity_id
_entity_poly.type
_entity_poly.pdbx_seq_one_letter_code
_entity_poly.pdbx_strand_id
1 'polypeptide(L)' 'MNVLITRPLHQAQSLKSLLENDGHNGLLFPTLKIKKLIVDVEINNYDALIFISKNSV' A
#
# COMPACT_ATOMS: atom_id res chain seq x y z
N MET A 1 6.58 -9.58 19.80
CA MET A 1 7.10 -8.19 19.87
C MET A 1 5.98 -7.20 19.53
N ASN A 2 6.05 -5.96 20.01
CA ASN A 2 5.16 -4.89 19.55
C ASN A 2 5.73 -4.25 18.28
N VAL A 3 4.93 -4.14 17.22
CA VAL A 3 5.37 -3.61 15.91
C VAL A 3 4.45 -2.47 15.49
N LEU A 4 5.00 -1.28 15.30
CA LEU A 4 4.27 -0.12 14.80
C LEU A 4 4.17 -0.16 13.28
N ILE A 5 2.96 -0.12 12.74
CA ILE A 5 2.69 -0.21 11.31
C ILE A 5 2.24 1.16 10.79
N THR A 6 3.09 1.80 9.98
CA THR A 6 2.89 3.18 9.50
C THR A 6 2.33 3.31 8.08
N ARG A 7 2.11 2.17 7.41
CA ARG A 7 1.58 2.08 6.04
C ARG A 7 0.17 2.69 5.91
N PRO A 8 -0.29 3.03 4.69
CA PRO A 8 -1.68 3.41 4.45
C PRO A 8 -2.64 2.35 4.98
N LEU A 9 -3.74 2.79 5.60
CA LEU A 9 -4.64 1.91 6.36
C LEU A 9 -5.14 0.70 5.54
N HIS A 10 -5.53 0.91 4.28
CA HIS A 10 -6.01 -0.14 3.38
C HIS A 10 -4.95 -1.19 3.02
N GLN A 11 -3.67 -0.90 3.25
CA GLN A 11 -2.54 -1.81 3.01
C GLN A 11 -1.92 -2.34 4.31
N ALA A 12 -2.29 -1.77 5.46
CA ALA A 12 -1.70 -2.12 6.74
C ALA A 12 -2.28 -3.42 7.33
N GLN A 13 -3.54 -3.73 7.01
CA GLN A 13 -4.26 -4.85 7.61
C GLN A 13 -3.61 -6.22 7.31
N SER A 14 -3.17 -6.45 6.08
CA SER A 14 -2.54 -7.73 5.71
C SER A 14 -1.24 -7.97 6.48
N LEU A 15 -0.46 -6.91 6.72
CA LEU A 15 0.77 -7.01 7.50
C LEU A 15 0.47 -7.24 8.99
N LYS A 16 -0.56 -6.57 9.54
CA LYS A 16 -1.02 -6.80 10.90
C LYS A 16 -1.40 -8.27 11.11
N SER A 17 -2.20 -8.85 10.21
CA SER A 17 -2.60 -10.25 10.32
C SER A 17 -1.42 -11.21 10.24
N LEU A 18 -0.43 -10.95 9.40
CA LEU A 18 0.80 -11.77 9.35
C LEU A 18 1.57 -11.72 10.66
N LEU A 19 1.72 -10.52 11.25
CA LEU A 19 2.38 -10.34 12.54
C LEU A 19 1.63 -11.05 13.67
N GLU A 20 0.30 -10.93 13.69
CA GLU A 20 -0.55 -11.58 14.71
C GLU A 20 -0.48 -13.12 14.61
N ASN A 21 -0.45 -13.66 13.40
CA ASN A 21 -0.30 -15.10 13.18
C ASN A 21 1.08 -15.63 13.62
N ASP A 22 2.11 -14.77 13.62
CA ASP A 22 3.46 -15.09 14.08
C ASP A 22 3.66 -14.79 15.59
N GLY A 23 2.58 -14.51 16.33
CA GLY A 23 2.64 -14.23 17.77
C GLY A 23 3.18 -12.84 18.12
N HIS A 24 3.11 -11.89 17.20
CA HIS A 24 3.46 -10.48 17.42
C HIS A 24 2.21 -9.60 17.51
N ASN A 25 2.35 -8.43 18.16
CA ASN A 25 1.28 -7.46 18.28
C ASN A 25 1.50 -6.32 17.27
N GLY A 26 0.64 -6.24 16.25
CA GLY A 26 0.68 -5.19 15.23
C GLY A 26 -0.15 -3.97 15.62
N LEU A 27 0.53 -2.85 15.93
CA LEU A 27 -0.09 -1.57 16.28
C LEU A 27 -0.25 -0.70 15.02
N LEU A 28 -1.50 -0.42 14.64
CA LEU A 28 -1.78 0.43 13.49
C LEU A 28 -1.58 1.91 13.84
N PHE A 29 -0.73 2.59 13.08
CA PHE A 29 -0.52 4.03 13.16
C PHE A 29 -0.34 4.60 11.74
N PRO A 30 -1.38 4.62 10.91
CA PRO A 30 -1.26 5.00 9.51
C PRO A 30 -0.81 6.46 9.37
N THR A 31 0.37 6.67 8.78
CA THR A 31 0.98 8.00 8.60
C THR A 31 0.83 8.54 7.18
N LEU A 32 0.37 7.70 6.26
CA LEU A 32 0.28 8.00 4.83
C LEU A 32 -1.16 7.87 4.31
N LYS A 33 -1.56 8.81 3.46
CA LYS A 33 -2.83 8.77 2.72
C LYS A 33 -2.55 8.77 1.23
N ILE A 34 -3.13 7.81 0.52
CA ILE A 34 -3.07 7.77 -0.94
C ILE A 34 -4.26 8.54 -1.49
N LYS A 35 -3.99 9.44 -2.43
CA LYS A 35 -4.99 10.20 -3.17
C LYS A 35 -4.84 9.88 -4.65
N LYS A 36 -5.96 9.62 -5.32
CA LYS A 36 -5.97 9.44 -6.77
C LYS A 36 -5.69 10.78 -7.44
N LEU A 37 -4.82 10.76 -8.44
CA LEU A 37 -4.65 11.85 -9.39
C LEU A 37 -5.42 11.48 -10.65
N ILE A 38 -6.12 12.46 -11.22
CA ILE A 38 -6.76 12.33 -12.53
C ILE A 38 -5.81 12.98 -13.51
N VAL A 39 -5.29 12.17 -14.44
CA VAL A 39 -4.37 12.61 -15.49
C VAL A 39 -4.84 11.95 -16.78
N ASP A 40 -4.98 12.74 -17.82
CA ASP A 40 -5.22 12.23 -19.17
C ASP A 40 -3.86 11.91 -19.79
N VAL A 41 -3.62 10.63 -20.04
CA VAL A 41 -2.41 10.13 -20.71
C VAL A 41 -2.84 9.35 -21.95
N GLU A 42 -2.31 9.72 -23.11
CA GLU A 42 -2.49 8.96 -24.34
C GLU A 42 -1.64 7.69 -24.32
N ILE A 43 -2.19 6.62 -23.75
CA ILE A 43 -1.50 5.33 -23.58
C ILE A 43 -1.10 4.67 -24.91
N ASN A 44 -1.75 5.02 -26.03
CA ASN A 44 -1.47 4.45 -27.35
C ASN A 44 -0.12 4.88 -27.94
N ASN A 45 0.53 5.88 -27.35
CA ASN A 45 1.86 6.35 -27.79
C ASN A 45 3.01 5.52 -27.19
N TYR A 46 2.71 4.47 -26.43
CA TYR A 46 3.71 3.67 -25.71
C TYR A 46 3.54 2.17 -25.99
N ASP A 47 4.65 1.47 -26.23
CA ASP A 47 4.66 0.02 -26.48
C ASP A 47 4.51 -0.81 -25.19
N ALA A 48 4.77 -0.21 -24.02
CA ALA A 48 4.74 -0.89 -22.74
C ALA A 48 4.30 0.04 -21.61
N LEU A 49 3.67 -0.54 -20.59
CA LEU A 49 3.29 0.12 -19.35
C LEU A 49 3.96 -0.58 -18.17
N ILE A 50 4.57 0.19 -17.26
CA ILE A 50 5.24 -0.34 -16.06
C ILE A 50 4.53 0.20 -14.82
N PHE A 51 3.98 -0.72 -14.03
CA PHE A 51 3.32 -0.41 -12.77
C PHE A 51 4.30 -0.63 -11.60
N ILE A 52 4.81 0.46 -11.03
CA ILE A 52 5.87 0.42 -10.01
C ILE A 52 5.36 0.22 -8.58
N SER A 53 4.05 0.18 -8.36
CA SER A 53 3.48 0.01 -7.00
C SER A 53 2.11 -0.66 -6.98
N LYS A 54 1.70 -1.11 -5.79
CA LYS A 54 0.37 -1.70 -5.58
C LYS A 54 -0.79 -0.75 -5.95
N ASN A 55 -0.59 0.56 -5.94
CA ASN A 55 -1.65 1.55 -6.21
C ASN A 55 -1.57 2.17 -7.60
N SER A 56 -0.63 1.73 -8.44
CA SER A 56 -0.54 2.21 -9.83
C SER A 56 -1.43 1.43 -10.80
N VAL A 57 -1.97 0.27 -10.38
CA VAL A 57 -2.89 -0.57 -11.16
C VAL A 57 -4.34 -0.10 -10.98
#